data_AF-A0A965M460-F1
#
_entry.id   AF-A0A965M460-F1
#
_cell.length_a   1.000
_cell.length_b   1.000
_cell.length_c   1.000
_cell.angle_alpha   90.00
_cell.angle_beta   90.00
_cell.angle_gamma   90.00
#
_symmetry.space_group_name_H-M   'P 1'
#
loop_
_entity.id
_entity.type
_entity.pdbx_description
1 polymer ?
#
loop_
_entity_poly.entity_id
_entity_poly.type
_entity_poly.pdbx_seq_one_letter_code
_entity_poly.pdbx_strand_id
1 'polypeptide(L)'
;MTRPLTGTREFSKEAKMETKLMDGEAVRRAVRRIAHEFAEKHPKGDIALVGIQTRGVPLAHRLAKEFQQIEGGKVLPVGSLDISFGR
;
A
#
# COMPACT_ATOMS: atom_id res chain seq x y z
N MET A 1 54.89 -36.07 -6.95
CA MET A 1 55.04 -34.61 -6.85
C MET A 1 53.64 -34.00 -6.95
N THR A 2 53.32 -33.19 -5.94
CA THR A 2 52.25 -32.17 -5.88
C THR A 2 50.80 -32.54 -6.22
N ARG A 3 50.02 -32.76 -5.14
CA ARG A 3 48.61 -32.34 -4.97
C ARG A 3 48.51 -30.79 -5.10
N PRO A 4 47.34 -30.12 -4.93
CA PRO A 4 45.92 -30.37 -5.26
C PRO A 4 45.33 -29.13 -6.04
N LEU A 5 44.03 -28.95 -6.36
CA LEU A 5 42.91 -28.41 -5.55
C LEU A 5 41.75 -28.11 -6.54
N THR A 6 40.55 -28.66 -6.35
CA THR A 6 39.39 -28.00 -5.69
C THR A 6 38.62 -27.07 -6.62
N GLY A 7 37.30 -27.29 -6.75
CA GLY A 7 36.43 -26.22 -7.25
C GLY A 7 35.03 -26.58 -7.75
N THR A 8 34.50 -27.79 -7.58
CA THR A 8 33.05 -27.97 -7.69
C THR A 8 32.42 -27.50 -6.38
N ARG A 9 32.15 -26.20 -6.23
CA ARG A 9 31.11 -25.70 -5.32
C ARG A 9 30.81 -24.21 -5.49
N GLU A 10 29.54 -23.98 -5.78
CA GLU A 10 28.73 -22.85 -5.31
C GLU A 10 29.12 -21.49 -5.88
N PHE A 11 28.57 -21.21 -7.07
CA PHE A 11 27.99 -19.89 -7.33
C PHE A 11 26.93 -19.65 -6.24
N SER A 12 27.36 -19.15 -5.10
CA SER A 12 26.48 -18.60 -4.08
C SER A 12 25.74 -17.46 -4.76
N LYS A 13 24.50 -17.75 -5.16
CA LYS A 13 23.55 -16.80 -5.69
C LYS A 13 23.41 -15.74 -4.61
N GLU A 14 24.03 -14.59 -4.82
CA GLU A 14 23.96 -13.43 -3.94
C GLU A 14 22.47 -13.09 -3.80
N ALA A 15 21.88 -13.56 -2.70
CA ALA A 15 20.47 -13.44 -2.44
C ALA A 15 20.24 -11.96 -2.09
N LYS A 16 19.86 -11.19 -3.10
CA LYS A 16 19.36 -9.82 -2.94
C LYS A 16 18.18 -9.90 -1.97
N MET A 17 18.43 -9.66 -0.68
CA MET A 17 17.36 -9.63 0.32
C MET A 17 16.45 -8.48 -0.06
N GLU A 18 15.25 -8.82 -0.51
CA GLU A 18 14.20 -7.83 -0.71
C GLU A 18 13.83 -7.26 0.66
N THR A 19 14.30 -6.04 0.94
CA THR A 19 13.96 -5.34 2.18
C THR A 19 12.48 -5.02 2.19
N LYS A 20 11.74 -5.68 3.08
CA LYS A 20 10.34 -5.42 3.30
C LYS A 20 10.16 -4.05 3.96
N LEU A 21 9.64 -3.08 3.23
CA LEU A 21 9.39 -1.72 3.74
C LEU A 21 8.28 -1.69 4.80
N MET A 22 7.16 -2.36 4.53
CA MET A 22 6.01 -2.38 5.42
C MET A 22 5.36 -3.76 5.42
N ASP A 23 5.02 -4.24 6.61
CA ASP A 23 4.15 -5.39 6.80
C ASP A 23 2.65 -5.00 6.69
N GLY A 24 1.76 -5.99 6.52
CA GLY A 24 0.32 -5.77 6.47
C GLY A 24 -0.23 -5.02 7.69
N GLU A 25 0.31 -5.27 8.89
CA GLU A 25 -0.07 -4.48 10.08
C GLU A 25 0.39 -3.03 9.98
N ALA A 26 1.60 -2.79 9.48
CA ALA A 26 2.12 -1.44 9.29
C ALA A 26 1.26 -0.66 8.27
N VAL A 27 0.84 -1.33 7.17
CA VAL A 27 -0.08 -0.76 6.19
C VAL A 27 -1.44 -0.45 6.81
N ARG A 28 -2.01 -1.35 7.61
CA ARG A 28 -3.29 -1.11 8.31
C ARG A 28 -3.20 0.12 9.22
N ARG A 29 -2.15 0.22 10.04
CA ARG A 29 -1.94 1.40 10.91
C ARG A 29 -1.81 2.69 10.12
N ALA A 30 -1.07 2.66 9.01
CA ALA A 30 -0.91 3.81 8.14
C ALA A 30 -2.25 4.26 7.53
N VAL A 31 -3.04 3.33 6.99
CA VAL A 31 -4.36 3.64 6.41
C VAL A 31 -5.30 4.24 7.47
N ARG A 32 -5.35 3.65 8.67
CA ARG A 32 -6.16 4.19 9.76
C ARG A 32 -5.74 5.59 10.17
N ARG A 33 -4.43 5.86 10.23
CA ARG A 33 -3.91 7.21 10.51
C ARG A 33 -4.35 8.22 9.44
N ILE A 34 -4.28 7.84 8.15
CA ILE A 34 -4.75 8.69 7.05
C ILE A 34 -6.26 8.96 7.19
N ALA A 35 -7.04 7.96 7.58
CA ALA A 35 -8.49 8.12 7.76
C ALA A 35 -8.84 9.11 8.88
N HIS A 36 -8.13 9.05 10.02
CA HIS A 36 -8.29 10.04 11.11
C HIS A 36 -7.97 11.45 10.64
N GLU A 37 -6.79 11.64 10.04
CA GLU A 37 -6.36 12.95 9.51
C GLU A 37 -7.36 13.51 8.48
N PHE A 38 -7.93 12.63 7.65
CA PHE A 38 -8.92 13.01 6.64
C PHE A 38 -10.25 13.44 7.28
N ALA A 39 -10.71 12.75 8.33
CA ALA A 39 -11.91 13.13 9.09
C ALA A 39 -11.74 14.47 9.81
N GLU A 40 -10.58 14.69 10.45
CA GLU A 40 -10.29 15.93 11.17
C GLU A 40 -10.19 17.13 10.22
N LYS A 41 -9.65 16.94 9.01
CA LYS A 41 -9.52 18.02 8.01
C LYS A 41 -10.81 18.35 7.29
N HIS A 42 -11.75 17.42 7.22
CA HIS A 42 -13.00 17.58 6.46
C HIS A 42 -14.24 17.28 7.30
N PRO A 43 -14.48 18.04 8.39
CA PRO A 43 -15.60 17.78 9.31
C PRO A 43 -16.98 18.04 8.66
N LYS A 44 -17.04 18.93 7.66
CA LYS A 44 -18.25 19.28 6.92
C LYS A 44 -17.90 19.44 5.44
N GLY A 45 -18.53 18.64 4.59
CA GLY A 45 -18.28 18.69 3.14
C GLY A 45 -18.83 17.47 2.41
N ASP A 46 -19.19 17.69 1.16
CA ASP A 46 -19.49 16.64 0.18
C ASP A 46 -18.16 16.23 -0.45
N ILE A 47 -17.57 15.16 0.09
CA ILE A 47 -16.23 14.69 -0.24
C ILE A 47 -16.30 13.25 -0.72
N ALA A 48 -15.51 12.92 -1.73
CA ALA A 48 -15.41 11.60 -2.30
C ALA A 48 -13.95 11.17 -2.42
N LEU A 49 -13.70 9.87 -2.40
CA LEU A 49 -12.39 9.28 -2.65
C LEU A 49 -12.33 8.79 -4.09
N VAL A 50 -11.23 9.06 -4.79
CA VAL A 50 -10.99 8.53 -6.14
C VAL A 50 -9.72 7.70 -6.13
N GLY A 51 -9.86 6.40 -6.40
CA GLY A 51 -8.72 5.49 -6.49
C GLY A 51 -8.11 5.50 -7.88
N ILE A 52 -6.81 5.81 -7.97
CA ILE A 52 -6.07 5.71 -9.23
C ILE A 52 -5.71 4.24 -9.49
N GLN A 53 -6.04 3.72 -10.66
CA GLN A 53 -5.76 2.33 -11.00
C GLN A 53 -4.25 2.03 -11.08
N THR A 54 -3.82 0.80 -10.81
CA THR A 54 -4.60 -0.41 -10.53
C THR A 54 -4.74 -0.73 -9.04
N ARG A 55 -3.81 -0.25 -8.19
CA ARG A 55 -3.79 -0.53 -6.74
C ARG A 55 -4.37 0.58 -5.87
N GLY A 56 -4.62 1.77 -6.42
CA GLY A 56 -5.24 2.87 -5.67
C GLY A 56 -6.72 2.66 -5.41
N VAL A 57 -7.44 1.94 -6.29
CA VAL A 57 -8.86 1.57 -6.09
C VAL A 57 -9.07 0.74 -4.82
N PRO A 58 -8.39 -0.41 -4.61
CA PRO A 58 -8.56 -1.17 -3.37
C PRO A 58 -8.07 -0.40 -2.13
N LEU A 59 -7.09 0.51 -2.27
CA LEU A 59 -6.65 1.37 -1.17
C LEU A 59 -7.73 2.40 -0.80
N ALA A 60 -8.37 3.04 -1.78
CA ALA A 60 -9.45 4.00 -1.57
C ALA A 60 -10.64 3.34 -0.86
N HIS A 61 -11.01 2.12 -1.24
CA HIS A 61 -12.03 1.34 -0.52
C HIS A 61 -11.64 1.03 0.93
N ARG A 62 -10.38 0.65 1.19
CA ARG A 62 -9.90 0.42 2.57
C ARG A 62 -9.97 1.70 3.40
N LEU A 63 -9.56 2.82 2.83
CA LEU A 63 -9.61 4.11 3.50
C LEU A 63 -11.06 4.53 3.81
N ALA A 64 -11.98 4.37 2.85
CA ALA A 64 -13.40 4.65 3.05
C ALA A 64 -14.00 3.82 4.19
N LYS A 65 -13.61 2.54 4.30
CA LYS A 65 -14.05 1.64 5.38
C LYS A 65 -13.49 2.06 6.74
N GLU A 66 -12.22 2.44 6.82
CA GLU A 66 -11.64 2.95 8.08
C GLU A 66 -12.30 4.28 8.48
N PHE A 67 -12.52 5.17 7.52
CA PHE A 67 -13.22 6.43 7.74
C PHE A 67 -14.64 6.22 8.26
N GLN A 68 -15.41 5.32 7.66
CA GLN A 68 -16.75 4.99 8.11
C GLN A 68 -16.78 4.51 9.58
N GLN A 69 -15.78 3.72 10.00
CA GLN A 69 -15.65 3.27 11.38
C GLN A 69 -15.35 4.42 12.35
N ILE A 70 -14.57 5.42 11.92
CA ILE A 70 -14.20 6.58 12.73
C ILE A 70 -15.37 7.56 12.86
N GLU A 71 -16.05 7.88 11.77
CA GLU A 71 -17.15 8.86 11.70
C GLU A 71 -18.53 8.27 12.05
N GLY A 72 -18.57 7.07 12.64
CA GLY A 72 -19.82 6.47 13.16
C GLY A 72 -20.84 6.11 12.07
N GLY A 73 -20.40 5.70 10.89
CA GLY A 73 -21.29 5.20 9.83
C GLY A 73 -21.40 6.09 8.59
N LYS A 74 -20.78 7.28 8.58
CA LYS A 74 -20.73 8.15 7.39
C LYS A 74 -20.01 7.44 6.24
N VAL A 75 -20.71 7.21 5.14
CA VAL A 75 -20.16 6.56 3.94
C VAL A 75 -19.59 7.62 3.00
N LEU A 76 -18.34 7.42 2.58
CA LEU A 76 -17.73 8.21 1.51
C LEU A 76 -18.01 7.54 0.15
N PRO A 77 -18.47 8.30 -0.86
CA PRO A 77 -18.46 7.82 -2.23
C PRO A 77 -17.02 7.48 -2.67
N VAL A 78 -16.85 6.36 -3.36
CA VAL A 78 -15.56 5.93 -3.89
C VAL A 78 -15.67 5.76 -5.41
N GLY A 79 -14.87 6.51 -6.16
CA GLY A 79 -14.71 6.40 -7.61
C GLY A 79 -13.37 5.78 -8.00
N SER A 80 -13.20 5.52 -9.29
CA SER A 80 -11.95 5.02 -9.87
C SER A 80 -11.53 5.89 -11.05
N LEU A 81 -10.22 6.09 -11.22
CA LEU A 81 -9.66 6.84 -12.34
C LEU A 81 -8.56 6.02 -13.02
N ASP A 82 -8.70 5.80 -14.32
CA ASP A 82 -7.62 5.31 -15.18
C ASP A 82 -6.82 6.50 -15.73
N ILE A 83 -5.52 6.53 -15.46
CA ILE A 83 -4.61 7.56 -15.98
C ILE A 83 -3.68 7.02 -17.07
N SER A 84 -4.02 5.88 -17.68
CA SER A 84 -3.17 5.21 -18.67
C SER A 84 -3.08 5.98 -20.00
N PHE A 85 -3.82 7.08 -20.13
CA PHE A 85 -3.91 7.89 -21.35
C PHE A 85 -2.98 9.11 -21.28
N GLY A 86 -1.71 8.90 -21.62
CA GLY A 86 -0.68 9.93 -21.66
C GLY A 86 0.48 9.59 -22.59
N ARG A 87 0.17 8.98 -23.75
CA ARG A 87 1.13 8.73 -24.84
C ARG A 87 0.80 9.63 -26.02
#